data_AF-X1FLW1-F1
#
_entry.id   AF-X1FLW1-F1
#
_cell.length_a   1.000
_cell.length_b   1.000
_cell.length_c   1.000
_cell.angle_alpha   90.00
_cell.angle_beta   90.00
_cell.angle_gamma   90.00
#
_symmetry.space_group_name_H-M   'P 1'
#
loop_
_entity.id
_entity.type
_entity.pdbx_description
1 polymer ?
#
loop_
_entity_poly.entity_id
_entity_poly.type
_entity_poly.pdbx_seq_one_letter_code
_entity_poly.pdbx_strand_id
1 'polypeptide(L)'
;GGRAKWKDYVDLYFIIKNNFSYKEISNRAVELFQTFFNPKLFKEQLSYFDDIDYSEKVVYLPGQDVPEEEIKRFLIDVATEEF
;
A
#
# COMPACT_ATOMS: atom_id res chain seq x y z
N GLY A 1 -13.82 7.78 8.78
CA GLY A 1 -12.89 6.67 8.52
C GLY A 1 -13.63 5.64 7.73
N GLY A 2 -13.44 5.62 6.40
CA GLY A 2 -13.92 4.51 5.59
C GLY A 2 -13.03 3.28 5.87
N ARG A 3 -13.60 2.08 5.81
CA ARG A 3 -12.82 0.84 5.83
C ARG A 3 -11.81 0.88 4.69
N ALA A 4 -10.63 0.30 4.93
CA ALA A 4 -9.61 0.24 3.91
C ALA A 4 -10.11 -0.64 2.75
N LYS A 5 -10.02 -0.15 1.52
CA LYS A 5 -10.53 -0.89 0.36
C LYS A 5 -9.42 -1.70 -0.26
N TRP A 6 -9.72 -2.92 -0.71
CA TRP A 6 -8.72 -3.79 -1.33
C TRP A 6 -8.02 -3.12 -2.52
N LYS A 7 -8.76 -2.34 -3.33
CA LYS A 7 -8.19 -1.60 -4.46
C LYS A 7 -7.08 -0.63 -4.06
N ASP A 8 -7.15 0.00 -2.88
CA ASP A 8 -6.15 0.98 -2.45
C ASP A 8 -4.81 0.27 -2.18
N TYR A 9 -4.85 -0.96 -1.68
CA TYR A 9 -3.67 -1.82 -1.53
C TYR A 9 -3.10 -2.25 -2.88
N VAL A 10 -3.97 -2.56 -3.85
CA VAL A 10 -3.52 -2.87 -5.21
C VAL A 10 -2.85 -1.66 -5.87
N ASP A 11 -3.42 -0.47 -5.71
CA ASP A 11 -2.83 0.77 -6.22
C ASP A 11 -1.47 1.03 -5.57
N LEU A 12 -1.36 0.89 -4.25
CA LEU A 12 -0.09 1.02 -3.52
C LEU A 12 0.95 0.01 -4.00
N TYR A 13 0.56 -1.24 -4.26
CA TYR A 13 1.45 -2.25 -4.83
C TYR A 13 2.05 -1.80 -6.17
N PHE A 14 1.22 -1.32 -7.10
CA PHE A 14 1.73 -0.88 -8.41
C PHE A 14 2.58 0.39 -8.32
N ILE A 15 2.22 1.34 -7.46
CA ILE A 15 3.00 2.56 -7.23
C ILE A 15 4.37 2.20 -6.67
N ILE A 16 4.41 1.33 -5.66
CA ILE A 16 5.66 0.97 -4.98
C ILE A 16 6.54 0.09 -5.86
N LYS A 17 5.94 -0.90 -6.53
CA LYS A 17 6.67 -1.86 -7.38
C LYS A 17 7.32 -1.19 -8.60
N ASN A 18 6.66 -0.19 -9.20
CA ASN A 18 7.08 0.33 -10.50
C ASN A 18 7.67 1.75 -10.47
N ASN A 19 7.34 2.56 -9.47
CA ASN A 19 7.64 4.00 -9.52
C ASN A 19 8.47 4.51 -8.34
N PHE A 20 8.04 4.27 -7.10
CA PHE A 20 8.63 4.92 -5.92
C PHE A 20 8.85 3.93 -4.77
N SER A 21 9.98 4.04 -4.08
CA SER A 21 10.18 3.31 -2.84
C SER A 21 9.27 3.83 -1.72
N TYR A 22 8.99 2.98 -0.74
CA TYR A 22 8.30 3.38 0.49
C TYR A 22 8.94 4.62 1.14
N LYS A 23 10.27 4.71 1.12
CA LYS A 23 11.03 5.82 1.73
C LYS A 23 10.77 7.14 0.99
N GLU A 24 10.75 7.12 -0.34
CA GLU A 24 10.43 8.30 -1.16
C GLU A 24 9.00 8.78 -0.91
N ILE A 25 8.03 7.86 -0.91
CA ILE A 25 6.63 8.18 -0.63
C ILE A 25 6.49 8.76 0.78
N SER A 26 7.12 8.12 1.78
CA SER A 26 7.06 8.55 3.18
C SER A 26 7.68 9.93 3.38
N ASN A 27 8.86 10.18 2.81
CA ASN A 27 9.52 11.48 2.91
C ASN A 27 8.65 12.57 2.27
N ARG A 28 8.09 12.30 1.09
CA ARG A 28 7.20 13.25 0.42
C ARG A 28 5.92 13.50 1.19
N ALA A 29 5.34 12.47 1.81
CA ALA A 29 4.16 12.61 2.66
C ALA A 29 4.46 13.42 3.93
N VAL A 30 5.63 13.23 4.56
CA VAL A 30 6.08 14.07 5.69
C VAL A 30 6.23 15.53 5.26
N GLU A 31 6.76 15.82 4.08
CA GLU A 31 6.85 17.20 3.57
C GLU A 31 5.48 17.85 3.35
N LEU A 32 4.52 17.10 2.79
CA LEU A 32 3.20 17.61 2.42
C LEU A 32 2.25 17.74 3.62
N PHE A 33 2.28 16.76 4.52
CA PHE A 33 1.30 16.63 5.62
C PHE A 33 1.93 16.88 7.00
N GLN A 34 3.25 17.02 7.07
CA GLN A 34 3.99 17.36 8.30
C GLN A 34 3.60 16.44 9.46
N THR A 35 3.12 17.01 10.57
CA THR A 35 2.75 16.29 11.79
C THR A 35 1.47 15.47 11.66
N PHE A 36 0.71 15.63 10.56
CA PHE A 36 -0.50 14.83 10.29
C PHE A 36 -0.20 13.48 9.64
N PHE A 37 1.04 13.26 9.21
CA PHE A 37 1.47 11.97 8.67
C PHE A 37 2.43 11.27 9.63
N ASN A 38 2.15 10.01 9.93
CA ASN A 38 3.02 9.17 10.74
C ASN A 38 3.55 8.02 9.88
N PRO A 39 4.83 8.06 9.47
CA PRO A 39 5.44 7.01 8.67
C PRO A 39 5.34 5.64 9.35
N LYS A 40 5.48 5.55 10.68
CA LYS A 40 5.39 4.25 11.38
C LYS A 40 4.00 3.64 11.22
N LEU A 41 2.96 4.45 11.41
CA LEU A 41 1.58 4.02 11.22
C LEU A 41 1.30 3.63 9.77
N PHE A 42 1.82 4.39 8.80
CA PHE A 42 1.70 4.05 7.39
C PHE A 42 2.34 2.68 7.08
N LYS A 43 3.52 2.40 7.65
CA LYS A 43 4.19 1.09 7.54
C LYS A 43 3.34 -0.05 8.10
N GLU A 44 2.77 0.14 9.30
CA GLU A 44 1.90 -0.85 9.94
C GLU A 44 0.63 -1.12 9.13
N GLN A 45 0.05 -0.09 8.51
CA GLN A 45 -1.14 -0.22 7.68
C GLN A 45 -0.91 -1.01 6.38
N LEU A 46 0.31 -0.98 5.82
CA LEU A 46 0.65 -1.74 4.60
C LEU A 46 0.59 -3.27 4.80
N SER A 47 0.83 -3.77 6.01
CA SER A 47 0.80 -5.20 6.34
C SER A 47 -0.47 -5.63 7.08
N TYR A 48 -1.43 -4.73 7.28
CA TYR A 48 -2.69 -5.02 7.95
C TYR A 48 -3.80 -5.32 6.94
N PHE A 49 -4.36 -6.54 6.97
CA PHE A 49 -5.38 -6.99 6.01
C PHE A 49 -6.70 -7.46 6.65
N ASP A 50 -6.81 -7.43 7.99
CA ASP A 50 -7.94 -8.06 8.71
C ASP A 50 -9.28 -7.31 8.56
N ASP A 51 -9.26 -6.00 8.25
CA ASP A 51 -10.47 -5.16 8.09
C ASP A 51 -10.51 -4.50 6.71
N ILE A 52 -10.29 -5.29 5.65
CA ILE A 52 -10.36 -4.83 4.26
C ILE A 52 -11.75 -5.09 3.67
N ASP A 53 -12.28 -4.06 3.01
CA ASP A 53 -13.49 -4.15 2.21
C ASP A 53 -13.18 -4.60 0.78
N TYR A 54 -13.70 -5.78 0.40
CA TYR A 54 -13.59 -6.41 -0.92
C TYR A 54 -14.84 -6.24 -1.79
N SER A 55 -15.82 -5.45 -1.35
CA SER A 55 -17.07 -5.23 -2.10
C SER A 55 -16.84 -4.58 -3.46
N GLU A 56 -15.79 -3.78 -3.60
CA GLU A 56 -15.37 -3.17 -4.86
C GLU A 56 -14.39 -4.10 -5.59
N LYS A 57 -14.76 -4.54 -6.79
CA LYS A 57 -13.87 -5.36 -7.63
C LYS A 57 -12.74 -4.52 -8.18
N VAL A 58 -11.53 -5.08 -8.14
CA VAL A 58 -10.36 -4.49 -8.78
C VAL A 58 -10.44 -4.74 -10.28
N VAL A 59 -10.35 -3.67 -11.07
CA VAL A 59 -10.31 -3.73 -12.53
C VAL A 59 -8.87 -3.52 -12.96
N TYR A 60 -8.23 -4.59 -13.42
CA TYR A 60 -6.85 -4.56 -13.88
C TYR A 60 -6.77 -4.11 -15.35
N LEU A 61 -5.65 -3.48 -15.71
CA LEU A 61 -5.29 -3.30 -17.11
C LEU A 61 -4.95 -4.67 -17.74
N PRO A 62 -5.15 -4.84 -19.06
CA PRO A 62 -4.82 -6.10 -19.73
C PRO A 62 -3.36 -6.54 -19.48
N GLY A 63 -3.18 -7.77 -18.99
CA GLY A 63 -1.86 -8.34 -18.69
C GLY A 63 -1.24 -7.89 -17.36
N GLN A 64 -2.00 -7.22 -16.49
CA GLN A 64 -1.58 -6.83 -15.15
C GLN A 64 -2.40 -7.50 -14.05
N ASP A 65 -3.10 -8.58 -14.37
CA ASP A 65 -3.70 -9.44 -13.37
C ASP A 65 -2.61 -10.05 -12.48
N VAL A 66 -2.67 -9.74 -11.18
CA VAL A 66 -1.72 -10.23 -10.17
C VAL A 66 -2.50 -10.95 -9.08
N PRO A 67 -2.07 -12.14 -8.65
CA PRO A 67 -2.70 -12.83 -7.53
C PRO A 67 -2.68 -11.99 -6.25
N GLU A 68 -3.78 -11.96 -5.52
CA GLU A 68 -3.91 -11.23 -4.26
C GLU A 68 -2.82 -11.61 -3.25
N GLU A 69 -2.45 -12.88 -3.16
CA GLU A 69 -1.39 -13.35 -2.26
C GLU A 69 0.00 -12.80 -2.63
N GLU A 70 0.25 -12.55 -3.93
CA GLU A 70 1.50 -11.89 -4.35
C GLU A 70 1.52 -10.43 -3.89
N ILE A 71 0.39 -9.73 -4.02
CA ILE A 71 0.23 -8.34 -3.59
C ILE A 71 0.43 -8.24 -2.08
N LYS A 72 -0.26 -9.06 -1.29
CA LYS A 72 -0.12 -9.08 0.17
C LYS A 72 1.32 -9.35 0.61
N ARG A 73 1.96 -10.40 0.05
CA ARG A 73 3.35 -10.73 0.38
C ARG A 73 4.29 -9.57 0.08
N PHE A 74 4.16 -8.95 -1.09
CA PHE A 74 4.98 -7.79 -1.46
C PHE A 74 4.81 -6.63 -0.47
N LEU A 75 3.57 -6.31 -0.09
CA LEU A 75 3.33 -5.21 0.86
C LEU A 75 3.84 -5.53 2.27
N ILE A 76 3.78 -6.79 2.71
CA ILE A 76 4.41 -7.25 3.96
C ILE A 76 5.93 -7.10 3.89
N ASP A 77 6.55 -7.49 2.78
CA ASP A 77 8.00 -7.39 2.59
C ASP A 77 8.43 -5.92 2.68
N VAL A 78 7.73 -5.01 1.98
CA VAL A 78 7.97 -3.56 2.06
C VAL A 78 7.77 -3.02 3.50
N ALA A 79 6.77 -3.54 4.23
CA ALA A 79 6.52 -3.16 5.61
C ALA A 79 7.56 -3.71 6.61
N THR A 80 8.26 -4.77 6.27
CA THR A 80 9.24 -5.44 7.16
C THR A 80 10.69 -5.15 6.80
N GLU A 81 10.96 -4.58 5.62
CA GLU A 81 12.29 -4.16 5.19
C GLU A 81 12.92 -3.16 6.18
N GLU A 82 14.16 -3.43 6.61
CA GLU A 82 14.96 -2.52 7.45
C GLU A 82 15.53 -1.38 6.59
N PHE A 83 15.52 -0.14 7.10
CA PHE A 83 15.96 1.07 6.39
C PHE A 83 17.30 1.60 6.87
#